data_AF-A0A137P531-F1
#
_entry.id   AF-A0A137P531-F1
#
_cell.length_a   1.000
_cell.length_b   1.000
_cell.length_c   1.000
_cell.angle_alpha   90.00
_cell.angle_beta   90.00
_cell.angle_gamma   90.00
#
_symmetry.space_group_name_H-M   'P 1'
#
loop_
_entity.id
_entity.type
_entity.pdbx_description
1 polymer ?
#
loop_
_entity_poly.entity_id
_entity_poly.type
_entity_poly.pdbx_seq_one_letter_code
_entity_poly.pdbx_strand_id
1 'polypeptide(L)'
;MGTNDIKKLEKIYNFELEKIKDCHWQFINNGWNKFTSTKRHRNSPYKTYTESKMGDIRKYLNKKLGVLPVYYFLEHILKVDVDLPGPLKHIDKGLLLLFALVTGRSCREMGEFIPPASFSKLQSKFYTSRGEIFEKDIDYRLINMFSSPEFRRISAILNNPQELNSITAIVDGYDWSVTSLEDITDYGERARYSRKLGKPGFRTQFVISRDNIILQVSESEPCNLLGDNSMLLKMNVGKTLSSIDVLGTDGGYFYNEQLGLKKEQFRKPYRKTNEKLTAEEASYRDNFNKSFSAFRGRIETNFRDINQQFKFLDKINRSREPDINRLNMKVKICAILRNIFIFQKLYNIEVPPENGAWLDENFNFYEEKAVLIPPENSDGAGYFEFDQNLNLTFLANYKIEEETGKVCLKETTLEQILNNNKDIDTSQKEERHNINKILTHKTTVGGTIQYYISWKGFGTSANRWVDESDIDKDPVCKYLKHRYYKLNKQPPENSAYYKEIVGQVDLLKYIASLCKDEKRLMEVCAVYSGELFKPGKKRTRSTHSTSSKSM
;
A
#
# COMPACT_ATOMS: atom_id res chain seq x y z
N MET A 1 22.53 -28.87 -3.65
CA MET A 1 21.33 -28.90 -4.52
C MET A 1 21.74 -29.48 -5.86
N GLY A 2 20.99 -30.41 -6.43
CA GLY A 2 21.31 -30.95 -7.75
C GLY A 2 20.98 -29.96 -8.87
N THR A 3 21.60 -30.11 -10.04
CA THR A 3 21.34 -29.25 -11.22
C THR A 3 19.85 -29.26 -11.63
N ASN A 4 19.16 -30.39 -11.47
CA ASN A 4 17.72 -30.51 -11.76
C ASN A 4 16.86 -29.70 -10.78
N ASP A 5 17.25 -29.60 -9.51
CA ASP A 5 16.53 -28.82 -8.51
C ASP A 5 16.65 -27.32 -8.81
N ILE A 6 17.84 -26.87 -9.22
CA ILE A 6 18.10 -25.48 -9.60
C ILE A 6 17.22 -25.10 -10.79
N LYS A 7 17.19 -25.91 -11.85
CA LYS A 7 16.32 -25.66 -13.02
C LYS A 7 14.83 -25.62 -12.66
N LYS A 8 14.39 -26.44 -11.71
CA LYS A 8 12.99 -26.40 -11.22
C LYS A 8 12.72 -25.09 -10.50
N LEU A 9 13.64 -24.65 -9.63
CA LEU A 9 13.51 -23.38 -8.92
C LEU A 9 13.55 -22.17 -9.86
N GLU A 10 14.40 -22.17 -10.88
CA GLU A 10 14.44 -21.11 -11.90
C GLU A 10 13.12 -20.99 -12.66
N LYS A 11 12.47 -22.13 -12.98
CA LYS A 11 11.14 -22.11 -13.60
C LYS A 11 10.09 -21.46 -12.69
N ILE A 12 10.09 -21.81 -11.40
CA ILE A 12 9.14 -21.21 -10.44
C ILE A 12 9.48 -19.73 -10.22
N TYR A 13 10.76 -19.37 -10.16
CA TYR A 13 11.22 -17.99 -10.07
C TYR A 13 10.66 -17.14 -11.21
N ASN A 14 10.80 -17.62 -12.45
CA ASN A 14 10.29 -16.92 -13.63
C ASN A 14 8.75 -16.86 -13.64
N PHE A 15 8.08 -17.93 -13.23
CA PHE A 15 6.62 -17.95 -13.12
C PHE A 15 6.10 -16.89 -12.13
N GLU A 16 6.71 -16.79 -10.94
CA GLU A 16 6.35 -15.76 -9.95
C GLU A 16 6.69 -14.35 -10.43
N LEU A 17 7.79 -14.18 -11.19
CA LEU A 17 8.12 -12.90 -11.80
C LEU A 17 7.08 -12.44 -12.81
N GLU A 18 6.66 -13.32 -13.73
CA GLU A 18 5.64 -12.99 -14.72
C GLU A 18 4.30 -12.69 -14.04
N LYS A 19 3.93 -13.42 -12.99
CA LYS A 19 2.76 -13.11 -12.17
C LYS A 19 2.80 -11.71 -11.57
N ILE A 20 3.94 -11.29 -11.00
CA ILE A 20 4.11 -9.93 -10.47
C ILE A 20 3.91 -8.89 -11.59
N LYS A 21 4.50 -9.14 -12.77
CA LYS A 21 4.34 -8.24 -13.92
C LYS A 21 2.88 -8.17 -14.37
N ASP A 22 2.23 -9.32 -14.49
CA ASP A 22 0.86 -9.43 -14.99
C ASP A 22 -0.15 -8.74 -14.07
N CYS A 23 0.04 -8.82 -12.76
CA CYS A 23 -0.92 -8.27 -11.80
C CYS A 23 -0.62 -6.82 -11.42
N HIS A 24 0.64 -6.35 -11.55
CA HIS A 24 1.04 -5.03 -11.02
C HIS A 24 1.77 -4.10 -12.00
N TRP A 25 2.25 -4.59 -13.15
CA TRP A 25 3.03 -3.79 -14.12
C TRP A 25 2.29 -3.49 -15.42
N GLN A 26 0.99 -3.79 -15.50
CA GLN A 26 0.14 -3.43 -16.65
C GLN A 26 0.13 -1.93 -16.93
N PHE A 27 0.44 -1.11 -15.92
CA PHE A 27 0.56 0.34 -16.05
C PHE A 27 1.56 0.78 -17.13
N ILE A 28 2.56 -0.05 -17.46
CA ILE A 28 3.53 0.27 -18.52
C ILE A 28 2.83 0.48 -19.87
N ASN A 29 1.74 -0.25 -20.11
CA ASN A 29 0.99 -0.21 -21.36
C ASN A 29 -0.18 0.76 -21.31
N ASN A 30 -0.36 1.47 -20.19
CA ASN A 30 -1.43 2.45 -20.06
C ASN A 30 -1.05 3.73 -20.81
N GLY A 31 -2.01 4.28 -21.54
CA GLY A 31 -1.88 5.64 -22.05
C GLY A 31 -1.87 6.67 -20.91
N TRP A 32 -1.47 7.89 -21.25
CA TRP A 32 -1.52 9.03 -20.32
C TRP A 32 -2.96 9.42 -19.98
N ASN A 33 -3.26 9.59 -18.69
CA ASN A 33 -4.57 10.05 -18.23
C ASN A 33 -4.90 11.46 -18.74
N LYS A 34 -6.21 11.74 -18.82
CA LYS A 34 -6.75 13.04 -19.23
C LYS A 34 -6.87 14.00 -18.05
N PHE A 35 -6.62 15.28 -18.30
CA PHE A 35 -6.69 16.39 -17.33
C PHE A 35 -7.87 17.30 -17.61
N THR A 36 -8.74 17.50 -16.61
CA THR A 36 -9.75 18.54 -16.64
C THR A 36 -9.21 19.80 -15.96
N SER A 37 -8.76 20.77 -16.75
CA SER A 37 -8.35 22.07 -16.21
C SER A 37 -9.55 22.85 -15.71
N THR A 38 -9.55 23.22 -14.42
CA THR A 38 -10.62 24.06 -13.84
C THR A 38 -10.33 25.56 -14.00
N LYS A 39 -9.07 25.97 -14.25
CA LYS A 39 -8.68 27.39 -14.33
C LYS A 39 -7.57 27.64 -15.35
N ARG A 40 -7.84 28.51 -16.32
CA ARG A 40 -6.81 29.07 -17.21
C ARG A 40 -5.98 30.12 -16.46
N HIS A 41 -4.69 29.87 -16.30
CA HIS A 41 -3.79 30.84 -15.69
C HIS A 41 -3.32 31.90 -16.71
N ARG A 42 -3.18 33.14 -16.22
CA ARG A 42 -2.70 34.29 -17.01
C ARG A 42 -1.25 34.07 -17.46
N ASN A 43 -0.91 34.57 -18.66
CA ASN A 43 0.48 34.65 -19.12
C ASN A 43 1.30 35.51 -18.14
N SER A 44 2.42 34.97 -17.70
CA SER A 44 3.36 35.61 -16.78
C SER A 44 4.76 35.54 -17.39
N PRO A 45 5.61 36.58 -17.30
CA PRO A 45 7.00 36.53 -17.77
C PRO A 45 7.79 35.34 -17.18
N TYR A 46 7.46 34.93 -15.96
CA TYR A 46 8.06 33.76 -15.32
C TYR A 46 7.73 32.46 -16.04
N LYS A 47 6.53 32.32 -16.61
CA LYS A 47 6.12 31.12 -17.35
C LYS A 47 7.06 30.86 -18.54
N THR A 48 7.32 31.88 -19.35
CA THR A 48 8.22 31.79 -20.51
C THR A 48 9.64 31.42 -20.10
N TYR A 49 10.14 32.01 -19.00
CA TYR A 49 11.47 31.70 -18.49
C TYR A 49 11.56 30.26 -17.96
N THR A 50 10.59 29.81 -17.16
CA THR A 50 10.56 28.42 -16.67
C THR A 50 10.51 27.43 -17.82
N GLU A 51 9.65 27.68 -18.82
CA GLU A 51 9.50 26.83 -20.01
C GLU A 51 10.84 26.67 -20.75
N SER A 52 11.64 27.75 -20.86
CA SER A 52 12.98 27.68 -21.47
C SER A 52 13.98 26.78 -20.75
N LYS A 53 13.75 26.46 -19.46
CA LYS A 53 14.61 25.61 -18.63
C LYS A 53 14.07 24.19 -18.46
N MET A 54 12.84 23.92 -18.89
CA MET A 54 12.22 22.60 -18.72
C MET A 54 12.96 21.50 -19.49
N GLY A 55 13.57 21.80 -20.64
CA GLY A 55 14.38 20.85 -21.40
C GLY A 55 15.57 20.31 -20.58
N ASP A 56 16.24 21.17 -19.82
CA ASP A 56 17.36 20.78 -18.94
C ASP A 56 16.90 19.92 -17.77
N ILE A 57 15.75 20.28 -17.17
CA ILE A 57 15.12 19.49 -16.09
C ILE A 57 14.76 18.09 -16.59
N ARG A 58 14.15 18.00 -17.78
CA ARG A 58 13.74 16.71 -18.38
C ARG A 58 14.95 15.82 -18.64
N LYS A 59 16.00 16.36 -19.26
CA LYS A 59 17.29 15.65 -19.47
C LYS A 59 17.90 15.19 -18.16
N TYR A 60 17.90 16.04 -17.14
CA TYR A 60 18.44 15.71 -15.82
C TYR A 60 17.68 14.55 -15.15
N LEU A 61 16.35 14.63 -15.14
CA LEU A 61 15.49 13.59 -14.57
C LEU A 61 15.63 12.26 -15.32
N ASN A 62 15.67 12.30 -16.66
CA ASN A 62 15.87 11.09 -17.46
C ASN A 62 17.24 10.45 -17.16
N LYS A 63 18.30 11.27 -17.07
CA LYS A 63 19.64 10.77 -16.71
C LYS A 63 19.69 10.15 -15.31
N LYS A 64 18.93 10.70 -14.36
CA LYS A 64 18.97 10.30 -12.95
C LYS A 64 18.06 9.13 -12.61
N LEU A 65 16.84 9.13 -13.13
CA LEU A 65 15.79 8.16 -12.81
C LEU A 65 15.43 7.27 -14.00
N GLY A 66 15.68 7.69 -15.23
CA GLY A 66 15.18 7.02 -16.43
C GLY A 66 13.74 7.37 -16.77
N VAL A 67 13.28 6.87 -17.92
CA VAL A 67 11.93 7.15 -18.45
C VAL A 67 10.84 6.65 -17.52
N LEU A 68 10.93 5.39 -17.09
CA LEU A 68 9.81 4.70 -16.46
C LEU A 68 9.48 5.21 -15.05
N PRO A 69 10.45 5.47 -14.14
CA PRO A 69 10.11 6.05 -12.84
C PRO A 69 9.54 7.48 -12.95
N VAL A 70 10.00 8.28 -13.93
CA VAL A 70 9.45 9.62 -14.15
C VAL A 70 8.02 9.53 -14.69
N TYR A 71 7.78 8.66 -15.68
CA TYR A 71 6.43 8.34 -16.16
C TYR A 71 5.51 7.93 -15.01
N TYR A 72 5.95 6.96 -14.19
CA TYR A 72 5.17 6.49 -13.05
C TYR A 72 4.88 7.61 -12.05
N PHE A 73 5.86 8.48 -11.78
CA PHE A 73 5.65 9.62 -10.93
C PHE A 73 4.59 10.57 -11.51
N LEU A 74 4.63 10.86 -12.80
CA LEU A 74 3.70 11.82 -13.42
C LEU A 74 2.29 11.25 -13.58
N GLU A 75 2.18 9.94 -13.82
CA GLU A 75 0.91 9.30 -14.14
C GLU A 75 0.19 8.76 -12.89
N HIS A 76 0.90 8.01 -12.04
CA HIS A 76 0.30 7.31 -10.90
C HIS A 76 0.50 8.01 -9.58
N ILE A 77 1.63 8.72 -9.42
CA ILE A 77 1.89 9.50 -8.22
C ILE A 77 1.21 10.85 -8.37
N LEU A 78 1.55 11.70 -9.34
CA LEU A 78 1.05 13.08 -9.46
C LEU A 78 -0.47 13.16 -9.54
N LYS A 79 -1.09 12.17 -10.18
CA LYS A 79 -2.53 12.03 -10.46
C LYS A 79 -3.16 13.31 -11.01
N VAL A 80 -3.72 13.13 -12.20
CA VAL A 80 -4.19 14.21 -13.06
C VAL A 80 -5.42 14.94 -12.47
N ASP A 81 -6.05 14.42 -11.43
CA ASP A 81 -7.19 15.01 -10.72
C ASP A 81 -6.80 16.04 -9.64
N VAL A 82 -5.51 16.17 -9.28
CA VAL A 82 -5.07 17.17 -8.31
C VAL A 82 -4.89 18.52 -9.00
N ASP A 83 -5.81 19.48 -8.77
CA ASP A 83 -5.62 20.86 -9.22
C ASP A 83 -4.44 21.52 -8.48
N LEU A 84 -3.26 21.44 -9.10
CA LEU A 84 -2.01 21.99 -8.60
C LEU A 84 -1.92 23.50 -8.95
N PRO A 85 -1.62 24.37 -7.97
CA PRO A 85 -1.64 25.81 -8.19
C PRO A 85 -0.49 26.27 -9.10
N GLY A 86 -0.72 27.41 -9.77
CA GLY A 86 0.34 28.16 -10.46
C GLY A 86 0.24 28.11 -12.00
N PRO A 87 0.96 28.99 -12.70
CA PRO A 87 0.71 29.28 -14.12
C PRO A 87 1.29 28.27 -15.11
N LEU A 88 2.03 27.28 -14.63
CA LEU A 88 2.72 26.28 -15.46
C LEU A 88 1.77 25.16 -15.92
N LYS A 89 2.15 24.45 -16.98
CA LYS A 89 1.47 23.22 -17.41
C LYS A 89 1.49 22.20 -16.28
N HIS A 90 0.49 21.33 -16.22
CA HIS A 90 0.38 20.34 -15.14
C HIS A 90 1.59 19.39 -15.14
N ILE A 91 2.06 18.98 -16.32
CA ILE A 91 3.27 18.16 -16.47
C ILE A 91 4.52 18.85 -15.90
N ASP A 92 4.70 20.15 -16.16
CA ASP A 92 5.87 20.90 -15.69
C ASP A 92 5.86 21.08 -14.17
N LYS A 93 4.68 21.24 -13.56
CA LYS A 93 4.51 21.25 -12.11
C LYS A 93 4.99 19.93 -11.49
N GLY A 94 4.59 18.79 -12.09
CA GLY A 94 5.05 17.46 -11.68
C GLY A 94 6.56 17.30 -11.79
N LEU A 95 7.13 17.70 -12.94
CA LEU A 95 8.57 17.64 -13.17
C LEU A 95 9.36 18.51 -12.18
N LEU A 96 8.86 19.71 -11.83
CA LEU A 96 9.51 20.56 -10.83
C LEU A 96 9.44 19.96 -9.42
N LEU A 97 8.32 19.33 -9.04
CA LEU A 97 8.20 18.60 -7.78
C LEU A 97 9.22 17.47 -7.70
N LEU A 98 9.31 16.66 -8.75
CA LEU A 98 10.25 15.54 -8.83
C LEU A 98 11.70 16.03 -8.87
N PHE A 99 11.98 17.09 -9.62
CA PHE A 99 13.31 17.68 -9.69
C PHE A 99 13.80 18.19 -8.33
N ALA A 100 12.94 18.86 -7.56
CA ALA A 100 13.29 19.27 -6.20
C ALA A 100 13.58 18.06 -5.30
N LEU A 101 12.82 16.97 -5.44
CA LEU A 101 13.05 15.73 -4.69
C LEU A 101 14.38 15.05 -5.05
N VAL A 102 14.69 14.95 -6.35
CA VAL A 102 15.93 14.35 -6.87
C VAL A 102 17.16 15.19 -6.51
N THR A 103 17.05 16.52 -6.57
CA THR A 103 18.18 17.43 -6.33
C THR A 103 18.35 17.84 -4.87
N GLY A 104 17.31 17.67 -4.04
CA GLY A 104 17.30 18.16 -2.65
C GLY A 104 17.20 19.69 -2.54
N ARG A 105 16.81 20.39 -3.62
CA ARG A 105 16.71 21.85 -3.62
C ARG A 105 15.54 22.33 -2.76
N SER A 106 15.84 23.33 -1.93
CA SER A 106 14.87 24.05 -1.11
C SER A 106 13.91 24.90 -1.95
N CYS A 107 12.80 25.35 -1.35
CA CYS A 107 11.88 26.28 -2.01
C CYS A 107 12.57 27.57 -2.47
N ARG A 108 13.61 28.02 -1.75
CA ARG A 108 14.40 29.20 -2.11
C ARG A 108 15.23 28.96 -3.37
N GLU A 109 15.90 27.81 -3.46
CA GLU A 109 16.72 27.44 -4.63
C GLU A 109 15.86 27.13 -5.85
N MET A 110 14.65 26.61 -5.64
CA MET A 110 13.64 26.46 -6.70
C MET A 110 13.14 27.81 -7.25
N GLY A 111 13.46 28.91 -6.55
CA GLY A 111 13.30 30.29 -7.01
C GLY A 111 13.96 30.58 -8.36
N GLU A 112 14.97 29.78 -8.75
CA GLU A 112 15.56 29.83 -10.09
C GLU A 112 14.53 29.54 -11.18
N PHE A 113 13.56 28.65 -10.93
CA PHE A 113 12.59 28.20 -11.94
C PHE A 113 11.21 28.81 -11.75
N ILE A 114 10.76 28.98 -10.50
CA ILE A 114 9.41 29.41 -10.17
C ILE A 114 9.46 30.21 -8.85
N PRO A 115 8.66 31.28 -8.67
CA PRO A 115 8.71 32.07 -7.44
C PRO A 115 8.60 31.19 -6.18
N PRO A 116 9.48 31.36 -5.16
CA PRO A 116 9.54 30.46 -4.00
C PRO A 116 8.19 30.25 -3.30
N ALA A 117 7.39 31.31 -3.17
CA ALA A 117 6.05 31.24 -2.58
C ALA A 117 5.08 30.41 -3.43
N SER A 118 5.19 30.46 -4.76
CA SER A 118 4.37 29.65 -5.66
C SER A 118 4.78 28.18 -5.58
N PHE A 119 6.08 27.89 -5.52
CA PHE A 119 6.57 26.53 -5.37
C PHE A 119 6.23 25.92 -4.00
N SER A 120 6.33 26.71 -2.94
CA SER A 120 5.88 26.30 -1.60
C SER A 120 4.40 25.92 -1.61
N LYS A 121 3.52 26.73 -2.22
CA LYS A 121 2.09 26.38 -2.39
C LYS A 121 1.88 25.12 -3.22
N LEU A 122 2.64 24.95 -4.30
CA LEU A 122 2.61 23.76 -5.13
C LEU A 122 2.95 22.50 -4.32
N GLN A 123 4.05 22.56 -3.56
CA GLN A 123 4.47 21.47 -2.70
C GLN A 123 3.45 21.19 -1.60
N SER A 124 3.01 22.19 -0.84
CA SER A 124 2.03 22.00 0.23
C SER A 124 0.73 21.41 -0.33
N LYS A 125 0.22 21.88 -1.47
CA LYS A 125 -0.95 21.27 -2.10
C LYS A 125 -0.70 19.81 -2.45
N PHE A 126 0.43 19.48 -3.07
CA PHE A 126 0.77 18.10 -3.43
C PHE A 126 0.83 17.18 -2.20
N TYR A 127 1.54 17.55 -1.14
CA TYR A 127 1.72 16.68 0.02
C TYR A 127 0.51 16.69 0.97
N THR A 128 -0.10 17.83 1.25
CA THR A 128 -1.21 17.92 2.23
C THR A 128 -2.53 17.36 1.68
N SER A 129 -2.76 17.38 0.36
CA SER A 129 -4.04 16.93 -0.22
C SER A 129 -4.23 15.41 -0.25
N ARG A 130 -3.22 14.62 0.10
CA ARG A 130 -3.16 13.18 -0.24
C ARG A 130 -3.55 12.23 0.88
N GLY A 131 -3.56 12.68 2.12
CA GLY A 131 -4.10 11.94 3.28
C GLY A 131 -3.53 10.52 3.49
N GLU A 132 -4.10 9.80 4.46
CA GLU A 132 -3.69 8.42 4.80
C GLU A 132 -3.91 7.42 3.67
N ILE A 133 -4.86 7.72 2.78
CA ILE A 133 -5.32 6.85 1.72
C ILE A 133 -4.23 6.66 0.66
N PHE A 134 -3.56 7.75 0.26
CA PHE A 134 -2.44 7.70 -0.66
C PHE A 134 -1.22 7.00 -0.05
N GLU A 135 -0.99 7.17 1.25
CA GLU A 135 0.08 6.50 1.96
C GLU A 135 -0.11 4.97 1.97
N LYS A 136 -1.33 4.50 2.25
CA LYS A 136 -1.70 3.08 2.17
C LYS A 136 -1.51 2.50 0.77
N ASP A 137 -1.74 3.29 -0.29
CA ASP A 137 -1.48 2.87 -1.67
C ASP A 137 0.01 2.72 -1.96
N ILE A 138 0.86 3.66 -1.52
CA ILE A 138 2.32 3.49 -1.65
C ILE A 138 2.79 2.27 -0.86
N ASP A 139 2.34 2.09 0.38
CA ASP A 139 2.73 0.94 1.21
C ASP A 139 2.30 -0.38 0.55
N TYR A 140 1.08 -0.45 0.01
CA TYR A 140 0.62 -1.61 -0.76
C TYR A 140 1.53 -1.91 -1.96
N ARG A 141 1.91 -0.87 -2.73
CA ARG A 141 2.77 -1.02 -3.91
C ARG A 141 4.18 -1.44 -3.54
N LEU A 142 4.77 -0.90 -2.48
CA LEU A 142 6.09 -1.31 -1.99
C LEU A 142 6.14 -2.81 -1.67
N ILE A 143 5.05 -3.34 -1.10
CA ILE A 143 4.96 -4.75 -0.73
C ILE A 143 4.74 -5.66 -1.94
N ASN A 144 3.81 -5.31 -2.83
CA ASN A 144 3.27 -6.25 -3.83
C ASN A 144 3.78 -6.03 -5.25
N MET A 145 4.09 -4.80 -5.63
CA MET A 145 4.39 -4.47 -7.03
C MET A 145 5.71 -5.05 -7.51
N PHE A 146 6.64 -5.36 -6.62
CA PHE A 146 8.00 -5.76 -6.97
C PHE A 146 8.37 -7.16 -6.49
N SER A 147 7.50 -7.81 -5.71
CA SER A 147 7.89 -8.98 -4.93
C SER A 147 6.67 -9.76 -4.42
N SER A 148 6.78 -11.09 -4.40
CA SER A 148 5.91 -11.98 -3.64
C SER A 148 6.72 -12.75 -2.59
N PRO A 149 6.11 -13.28 -1.52
CA PRO A 149 6.78 -14.16 -0.57
C PRO A 149 7.53 -15.33 -1.24
N GLU A 150 6.87 -15.99 -2.18
CA GLU A 150 7.40 -17.12 -2.95
C GLU A 150 8.60 -16.67 -3.78
N PHE A 151 8.47 -15.54 -4.47
CA PHE A 151 9.55 -14.94 -5.24
C PHE A 151 10.79 -14.68 -4.39
N ARG A 152 10.62 -14.06 -3.21
CA ARG A 152 11.75 -13.78 -2.28
C ARG A 152 12.41 -15.04 -1.76
N ARG A 153 11.62 -16.05 -1.40
CA ARG A 153 12.14 -17.33 -0.90
C ARG A 153 12.98 -18.04 -1.96
N ILE A 154 12.44 -18.15 -3.18
CA ILE A 154 13.15 -18.81 -4.29
C ILE A 154 14.41 -18.01 -4.65
N SER A 155 14.29 -16.67 -4.71
CA SER A 155 15.43 -15.79 -4.92
C SER A 155 16.52 -16.07 -3.87
N ALA A 156 16.19 -16.05 -2.58
CA ALA A 156 17.15 -16.32 -1.51
C ALA A 156 17.84 -17.68 -1.68
N ILE A 157 17.09 -18.74 -1.99
CA ILE A 157 17.65 -20.08 -2.22
C ILE A 157 18.64 -20.09 -3.39
N LEU A 158 18.28 -19.45 -4.50
CA LEU A 158 19.05 -19.50 -5.74
C LEU A 158 20.34 -18.68 -5.70
N ASN A 159 20.37 -17.53 -5.00
CA ASN A 159 21.51 -16.64 -5.12
C ASN A 159 22.06 -16.03 -3.81
N ASN A 160 21.61 -16.51 -2.64
CA ASN A 160 22.38 -16.26 -1.41
C ASN A 160 23.48 -17.31 -1.23
N PRO A 161 24.53 -17.00 -0.45
CA PRO A 161 25.41 -18.04 0.08
C PRO A 161 24.61 -19.14 0.78
N GLN A 162 25.13 -20.37 0.75
CA GLN A 162 24.43 -21.55 1.27
C GLN A 162 23.98 -21.36 2.73
N GLU A 163 24.77 -20.67 3.54
CA GLU A 163 24.48 -20.41 4.96
C GLU A 163 23.38 -19.37 5.17
N LEU A 164 23.06 -18.57 4.13
CA LEU A 164 22.09 -17.47 4.17
C LEU A 164 20.90 -17.70 3.24
N ASN A 165 20.77 -18.89 2.65
CA ASN A 165 19.72 -19.22 1.68
C ASN A 165 18.29 -19.11 2.23
N SER A 166 18.14 -19.08 3.56
CA SER A 166 16.86 -18.87 4.23
C SER A 166 16.47 -17.39 4.36
N ILE A 167 17.44 -16.46 4.40
CA ILE A 167 17.18 -15.04 4.65
C ILE A 167 16.58 -14.38 3.40
N THR A 168 15.32 -13.97 3.48
CA THR A 168 14.57 -13.38 2.36
C THR A 168 14.60 -11.85 2.36
N ALA A 169 14.71 -11.25 3.55
CA ALA A 169 14.75 -9.80 3.73
C ALA A 169 15.68 -9.42 4.88
N ILE A 170 16.09 -8.16 4.90
CA ILE A 170 16.93 -7.56 5.93
C ILE A 170 16.37 -6.23 6.39
N VAL A 171 16.60 -5.89 7.65
CA VAL A 171 16.22 -4.58 8.20
C VAL A 171 17.44 -3.82 8.70
N ASP A 172 17.51 -2.53 8.37
CA ASP A 172 18.42 -1.59 9.01
C ASP A 172 17.83 -0.18 9.07
N GLY A 173 18.37 0.64 9.97
CA GLY A 173 17.99 2.02 10.19
C GLY A 173 18.94 3.00 9.51
N TYR A 174 18.36 3.96 8.80
CA TYR A 174 19.07 5.07 8.18
C TYR A 174 18.78 6.38 8.89
N ASP A 175 19.82 7.17 9.14
CA ASP A 175 19.71 8.46 9.83
C ASP A 175 19.78 9.61 8.80
N TRP A 176 18.77 10.48 8.77
CA TRP A 176 18.69 11.66 7.91
C TRP A 176 18.95 12.94 8.70
N SER A 177 19.61 13.92 8.06
CA SER A 177 19.79 15.24 8.64
C SER A 177 18.62 16.15 8.27
N VAL A 178 17.69 16.36 9.21
CA VAL A 178 16.56 17.29 9.04
C VAL A 178 16.68 18.40 10.09
N THR A 179 16.76 19.64 9.60
CA THR A 179 17.10 20.80 10.45
C THR A 179 15.92 21.39 11.20
N SER A 180 14.79 21.49 10.54
CA SER A 180 13.58 22.14 11.06
C SER A 180 12.41 21.28 10.65
N LEU A 181 11.59 20.93 11.64
CA LEU A 181 10.20 20.51 11.51
C LEU A 181 9.44 21.57 12.31
N GLU A 182 8.56 22.32 11.65
CA GLU A 182 7.73 23.36 12.28
C GLU A 182 6.86 22.75 13.40
N ASP A 183 6.50 21.47 13.26
CA ASP A 183 5.70 20.71 14.24
C ASP A 183 6.49 20.18 15.45
N ILE A 184 7.82 20.35 15.52
CA ILE A 184 8.62 19.84 16.65
C ILE A 184 9.12 21.01 17.49
N THR A 185 8.17 21.69 18.11
CA THR A 185 8.40 22.45 19.34
C THR A 185 8.63 21.53 20.54
N ASP A 186 8.27 20.24 20.45
CA ASP A 186 8.25 19.33 21.61
C ASP A 186 9.55 18.54 21.85
N TYR A 187 10.40 18.36 20.84
CA TYR A 187 11.66 17.61 20.98
C TYR A 187 12.89 18.50 20.80
N GLY A 188 13.59 18.77 21.89
CA GLY A 188 14.86 19.49 21.88
C GLY A 188 15.94 18.78 21.05
N GLU A 189 16.98 19.51 20.63
CA GLU A 189 18.08 18.99 19.78
C GLU A 189 18.73 17.70 20.33
N ARG A 190 18.79 17.56 21.66
CA ARG A 190 19.32 16.36 22.34
C ARG A 190 18.51 15.10 22.04
N ALA A 191 17.18 15.21 21.93
CA ALA A 191 16.30 14.09 21.62
C ALA A 191 16.45 13.62 20.16
N ARG A 192 16.91 14.51 19.27
CA ARG A 192 17.13 14.24 17.85
C ARG A 192 18.59 13.90 17.53
N TYR A 193 19.51 13.95 18.50
CA TYR A 193 20.93 13.81 18.21
C TYR A 193 21.28 12.42 17.66
N SER A 194 21.77 12.37 16.43
CA SER A 194 22.32 11.13 15.86
C SER A 194 23.82 11.07 16.13
N ARG A 195 24.27 9.99 16.79
CA ARG A 195 25.70 9.68 16.90
C ARG A 195 26.33 9.37 15.54
N LYS A 196 25.55 8.80 14.60
CA LYS A 196 26.01 8.48 13.23
C LYS A 196 26.24 9.75 12.41
N LEU A 197 25.42 10.78 12.60
CA LEU A 197 25.52 12.04 11.84
C LEU A 197 26.36 13.12 12.56
N GLY A 198 26.52 13.01 13.88
CA GLY A 198 27.11 14.06 14.72
C GLY A 198 26.21 15.31 14.89
N LYS A 199 24.94 15.22 14.49
CA LYS A 199 23.98 16.34 14.46
C LYS A 199 22.54 15.84 14.65
N PRO A 200 21.57 16.73 14.96
CA PRO A 200 20.16 16.37 15.01
C PRO A 200 19.66 15.76 13.70
N GLY A 201 18.81 14.74 13.81
CA GLY A 201 18.26 13.99 12.70
C GLY A 201 17.14 13.05 13.09
N PHE A 202 16.65 12.32 12.09
CA PHE A 202 15.61 11.30 12.23
C PHE A 202 16.12 9.97 11.70
N ARG A 203 15.71 8.88 12.32
CA ARG A 203 15.95 7.53 11.85
C ARG A 203 14.71 7.01 11.15
N THR A 204 14.91 6.31 10.04
CA THR A 204 13.89 5.53 9.34
C THR A 204 14.41 4.13 9.12
N GLN A 205 13.59 3.13 9.38
CA GLN A 205 13.92 1.73 9.13
C GLN A 205 13.40 1.28 7.78
N PHE A 206 14.19 0.43 7.13
CA PHE A 206 13.86 -0.14 5.84
C PHE A 206 13.91 -1.65 5.94
N VAL A 207 12.84 -2.32 5.50
CA VAL A 207 12.89 -3.75 5.20
C VAL A 207 13.19 -3.88 3.71
N ILE A 208 14.31 -4.49 3.40
CA ILE A 208 14.83 -4.61 2.04
C ILE A 208 14.92 -6.10 1.72
N SER A 209 14.33 -6.52 0.61
CA SER A 209 14.51 -7.88 0.11
C SER A 209 15.96 -8.11 -0.33
N ARG A 210 16.28 -9.38 -0.51
CA ARG A 210 17.55 -9.81 -1.10
C ARG A 210 17.88 -9.11 -2.43
N ASP A 211 16.88 -8.86 -3.27
CA ASP A 211 17.04 -8.26 -4.60
C ASP A 211 17.12 -6.73 -4.58
N ASN A 212 17.45 -6.15 -3.42
CA ASN A 212 17.57 -4.70 -3.18
C ASN A 212 16.26 -3.91 -3.38
N ILE A 213 15.11 -4.61 -3.41
CA ILE A 213 13.78 -4.01 -3.41
C ILE A 213 13.38 -3.65 -1.98
N ILE A 214 12.98 -2.40 -1.75
CA ILE A 214 12.45 -1.92 -0.48
C ILE A 214 11.01 -2.42 -0.34
N LEU A 215 10.73 -3.25 0.66
CA LEU A 215 9.40 -3.82 0.91
C LEU A 215 8.57 -2.94 1.85
N GLN A 216 9.24 -2.26 2.80
CA GLN A 216 8.57 -1.44 3.79
C GLN A 216 9.50 -0.36 4.32
N VAL A 217 8.93 0.80 4.63
CA VAL A 217 9.59 1.96 5.23
C VAL A 217 8.84 2.30 6.51
N SER A 218 9.55 2.46 7.63
CA SER A 218 8.93 2.88 8.89
C SER A 218 8.61 4.38 8.88
N GLU A 219 7.83 4.81 9.86
CA GLU A 219 7.80 6.21 10.24
C GLU A 219 9.19 6.68 10.68
N SER A 220 9.49 7.95 10.41
CA SER A 220 10.73 8.61 10.80
C SER A 220 10.67 9.08 12.24
N GLU A 221 11.65 8.72 13.06
CA GLU A 221 11.63 8.96 14.51
C GLU A 221 12.91 9.69 14.97
N PRO A 222 12.85 10.52 16.03
CA PRO A 222 14.04 11.18 16.58
C PRO A 222 15.14 10.17 16.98
N CYS A 223 16.37 10.37 16.48
CA CYS A 223 17.45 9.38 16.59
C CYS A 223 17.86 8.97 18.01
N ASN A 224 17.57 9.78 19.04
CA ASN A 224 17.97 9.50 20.42
C ASN A 224 16.78 9.09 21.32
N LEU A 225 15.55 9.07 20.80
CA LEU A 225 14.36 8.68 21.59
C LEU A 225 14.03 7.20 21.45
N LEU A 226 14.15 6.65 20.25
CA LEU A 226 13.77 5.27 19.97
C LEU A 226 14.98 4.49 19.44
N GLY A 227 15.24 3.37 20.09
CA GLY A 227 16.21 2.39 19.63
C GLY A 227 15.65 1.54 18.48
N ASP A 228 16.54 0.82 17.81
CA ASP A 228 16.21 0.04 16.62
C ASP A 228 15.12 -1.01 16.88
N ASN A 229 15.07 -1.62 18.06
CA ASN A 229 14.01 -2.58 18.41
C ASN A 229 12.64 -1.94 18.59
N SER A 230 12.57 -0.76 19.22
CA SER A 230 11.32 -0.05 19.43
C SER A 230 10.73 0.41 18.10
N MET A 231 11.57 0.88 17.19
CA MET A 231 11.17 1.20 15.83
C MET A 231 10.71 -0.06 15.07
N LEU A 232 11.40 -1.19 15.22
CA LEU A 232 11.05 -2.43 14.54
C LEU A 232 9.67 -2.95 14.99
N LEU A 233 9.36 -2.83 16.28
CA LEU A 233 8.05 -3.14 16.84
C LEU A 233 6.95 -2.25 16.27
N LYS A 234 7.19 -0.93 16.23
CA LYS A 234 6.25 0.03 15.63
C LYS A 234 6.01 -0.23 14.15
N MET A 235 7.06 -0.64 13.42
CA MET A 235 7.00 -0.96 12.00
C MET A 235 6.09 -2.16 11.70
N ASN A 236 5.83 -3.04 12.68
CA ASN A 236 4.91 -4.18 12.55
C ASN A 236 5.22 -5.04 11.30
N VAL A 237 6.47 -5.48 11.20
CA VAL A 237 7.00 -6.22 10.05
C VAL A 237 6.24 -7.51 9.74
N GLY A 238 5.57 -8.12 10.72
CA GLY A 238 4.73 -9.31 10.54
C GLY A 238 3.46 -9.07 9.70
N LYS A 239 3.06 -7.81 9.44
CA LYS A 239 2.02 -7.49 8.45
C LYS A 239 2.53 -7.51 7.02
N THR A 240 3.84 -7.32 6.83
CA THR A 240 4.48 -7.23 5.51
C THR A 240 5.11 -8.56 5.10
N LEU A 241 5.75 -9.24 6.05
CA LEU A 241 6.45 -10.49 5.83
C LEU A 241 5.53 -11.67 6.13
N SER A 242 5.55 -12.66 5.24
CA SER A 242 4.75 -13.87 5.35
C SER A 242 5.36 -14.88 6.33
N SER A 243 4.67 -16.00 6.57
CA SER A 243 5.19 -17.12 7.36
C SER A 243 6.41 -17.83 6.75
N ILE A 244 6.68 -17.63 5.46
CA ILE A 244 7.83 -18.22 4.76
C ILE A 244 9.02 -17.27 4.64
N ASP A 245 8.83 -16.00 4.99
CA ASP A 245 9.90 -15.01 5.02
C ASP A 245 10.78 -15.18 6.26
N VAL A 246 12.06 -14.86 6.11
CA VAL A 246 13.03 -14.83 7.20
C VAL A 246 13.75 -13.49 7.17
N LEU A 247 13.62 -12.75 8.27
CA LEU A 247 14.21 -11.45 8.48
C LEU A 247 15.61 -11.58 9.07
N GLY A 248 16.61 -11.13 8.31
CA GLY A 248 17.97 -10.93 8.78
C GLY A 248 18.13 -9.58 9.48
N THR A 249 18.71 -9.59 10.67
CA THR A 249 18.96 -8.37 11.46
C THR A 249 20.40 -8.30 11.93
N ASP A 250 20.88 -7.08 12.19
CA ASP A 250 22.15 -6.91 12.90
C ASP A 250 22.03 -7.37 14.37
N GLY A 251 23.16 -7.51 15.07
CA GLY A 251 23.23 -7.90 16.47
C GLY A 251 22.57 -6.92 17.45
N GLY A 252 22.22 -5.71 17.02
CA GLY A 252 21.46 -4.73 17.81
C GLY A 252 19.97 -5.03 17.93
N TYR A 253 19.44 -5.92 17.09
CA TYR A 253 18.03 -6.27 17.11
C TYR A 253 17.77 -7.55 17.92
N PHE A 254 16.62 -7.60 18.59
CA PHE A 254 16.17 -8.73 19.40
C PHE A 254 14.79 -9.17 18.95
N TYR A 255 14.60 -10.49 18.98
CA TYR A 255 13.29 -11.08 18.73
C TYR A 255 12.30 -10.67 19.83
N ASN A 256 11.07 -10.38 19.40
CA ASN A 256 9.93 -10.13 20.26
C ASN A 256 8.68 -10.69 19.55
N GLU A 257 7.83 -11.41 20.28
CA GLU A 257 6.60 -12.02 19.75
C GLU A 257 5.63 -11.00 19.15
N GLN A 258 5.66 -9.75 19.64
CA GLN A 258 4.87 -8.62 19.12
C GLN A 258 5.27 -8.20 17.69
N LEU A 259 6.40 -8.70 17.17
CA LEU A 259 6.79 -8.46 15.77
C LEU A 259 5.85 -9.15 14.76
N GLY A 260 5.01 -10.09 15.22
CA GLY A 260 4.15 -10.89 14.34
C GLY A 260 4.93 -11.90 13.50
N LEU A 261 6.18 -12.20 13.88
CA LEU A 261 7.04 -13.21 13.28
C LEU A 261 7.32 -14.30 14.30
N LYS A 262 7.55 -15.52 13.83
CA LYS A 262 8.06 -16.60 14.68
C LYS A 262 9.56 -16.43 14.93
N LYS A 263 10.08 -17.01 16.01
CA LYS A 263 11.49 -16.92 16.38
C LYS A 263 12.42 -17.47 15.30
N GLU A 264 11.99 -18.49 14.56
CA GLU A 264 12.75 -19.14 13.50
C GLU A 264 12.88 -18.25 12.24
N GLN A 265 11.95 -17.31 12.08
CA GLN A 265 11.95 -16.30 11.02
C GLN A 265 12.86 -15.11 11.33
N PHE A 266 13.53 -15.11 12.49
CA PHE A 266 14.41 -14.03 12.91
C PHE A 266 15.86 -14.53 12.96
N ARG A 267 16.72 -14.03 12.07
CA ARG A 267 18.12 -14.46 11.95
C ARG A 267 19.07 -13.30 12.22
N LYS A 268 20.13 -13.57 12.98
CA LYS A 268 21.18 -12.59 13.29
C LYS A 268 22.56 -13.27 13.33
N PRO A 269 23.66 -12.50 13.21
CA PRO A 269 25.01 -13.01 13.45
C PRO A 269 25.14 -13.70 14.79
N TYR A 270 25.90 -14.80 14.82
CA TYR A 270 26.26 -15.48 16.05
C TYR A 270 27.22 -14.61 16.86
N ARG A 271 26.91 -14.38 18.13
CA ARG A 271 27.84 -13.72 19.06
C ARG A 271 28.90 -14.72 19.53
N LYS A 272 30.10 -14.23 19.85
CA LYS A 272 31.10 -15.06 20.55
C LYS A 272 30.54 -15.42 21.93
N THR A 273 30.45 -16.72 22.21
CA THR A 273 30.09 -17.27 23.51
C THR A 273 31.34 -17.85 24.19
N ASN A 274 31.31 -17.98 25.51
CA ASN A 274 32.38 -18.63 26.27
C ASN A 274 32.30 -20.16 26.22
N GLU A 275 31.28 -20.71 25.57
CA GLU A 275 31.07 -22.14 25.40
C GLU A 275 32.09 -22.72 24.41
N LYS A 276 32.60 -23.92 24.71
CA LYS A 276 33.49 -24.64 23.78
C LYS A 276 32.66 -25.19 22.63
N LEU A 277 32.74 -24.53 21.48
CA LEU A 277 32.27 -25.06 20.21
C LEU A 277 33.23 -26.15 19.70
N THR A 278 32.69 -27.12 18.98
CA THR A 278 33.49 -28.01 18.13
C THR A 278 34.16 -27.22 17.00
N ALA A 279 35.19 -27.80 16.38
CA ALA A 279 35.88 -27.16 15.24
C ALA A 279 34.91 -26.88 14.06
N GLU A 280 33.95 -27.78 13.84
CA GLU A 280 32.93 -27.65 12.79
C GLU A 280 31.94 -26.51 13.10
N GLU A 281 31.42 -26.44 14.33
CA GLU A 281 30.52 -25.36 14.74
C GLU A 281 31.22 -24.00 14.71
N ALA A 282 32.48 -23.93 15.13
CA ALA A 282 33.27 -22.72 15.06
C ALA A 282 33.48 -22.29 13.60
N SER A 283 33.81 -23.22 12.71
CA SER A 283 33.97 -22.95 11.27
C SER A 283 32.66 -22.47 10.63
N TYR A 284 31.55 -23.16 10.91
CA TYR A 284 30.23 -22.75 10.41
C TYR A 284 29.84 -21.36 10.91
N ARG A 285 30.02 -21.08 12.21
CA ARG A 285 29.75 -19.78 12.82
C ARG A 285 30.53 -18.67 12.13
N ASP A 286 31.83 -18.89 11.92
CA ASP A 286 32.72 -17.89 11.35
C ASP A 286 32.40 -17.65 9.86
N ASN A 287 32.09 -18.70 9.10
CA ASN A 287 31.61 -18.61 7.73
C ASN A 287 30.26 -17.88 7.63
N PHE A 288 29.30 -18.23 8.48
CA PHE A 288 28.00 -17.55 8.55
C PHE A 288 28.17 -16.06 8.83
N ASN A 289 28.94 -15.70 9.87
CA ASN A 289 29.15 -14.30 10.25
C ASN A 289 29.88 -13.51 9.16
N LYS A 290 30.86 -14.12 8.48
CA LYS A 290 31.56 -13.51 7.35
C LYS A 290 30.61 -13.27 6.18
N SER A 291 29.82 -14.28 5.79
CA SER A 291 28.79 -14.17 4.75
C SER A 291 27.75 -13.11 5.12
N PHE A 292 27.29 -13.08 6.37
CA PHE A 292 26.29 -12.11 6.84
C PHE A 292 26.82 -10.68 6.80
N SER A 293 28.08 -10.46 7.19
CA SER A 293 28.71 -9.14 7.12
C SER A 293 28.76 -8.61 5.68
N ALA A 294 29.14 -9.46 4.72
CA ALA A 294 29.10 -9.10 3.30
C ALA A 294 27.66 -8.86 2.80
N PHE A 295 26.71 -9.69 3.24
CA PHE A 295 25.29 -9.54 2.91
C PHE A 295 24.72 -8.21 3.43
N ARG A 296 25.06 -7.80 4.65
CA ARG A 296 24.70 -6.50 5.21
C ARG A 296 25.27 -5.33 4.42
N GLY A 297 26.48 -5.47 3.86
CA GLY A 297 27.08 -4.45 2.98
C GLY A 297 26.20 -4.05 1.79
N ARG A 298 25.25 -4.92 1.39
CA ARG A 298 24.24 -4.59 0.37
C ARG A 298 23.26 -3.51 0.82
N ILE A 299 22.92 -3.44 2.11
CA ILE A 299 22.07 -2.38 2.66
C ILE A 299 22.76 -1.02 2.54
N GLU A 300 24.03 -0.94 2.91
CA GLU A 300 24.79 0.31 2.79
C GLU A 300 24.94 0.75 1.34
N THR A 301 25.09 -0.22 0.42
CA THR A 301 25.02 0.03 -1.02
C THR A 301 23.64 0.57 -1.43
N ASN A 302 22.56 -0.02 -0.93
CA ASN A 302 21.19 0.42 -1.19
C ASN A 302 20.98 1.88 -0.77
N PHE A 303 21.43 2.22 0.45
CA PHE A 303 21.37 3.57 0.98
C PHE A 303 22.28 4.56 0.27
N ARG A 304 23.43 4.12 -0.23
CA ARG A 304 24.27 4.96 -1.09
C ARG A 304 23.58 5.25 -2.41
N ASP A 305 22.98 4.24 -3.04
CA ASP A 305 22.34 4.37 -4.34
C ASP A 305 21.10 5.25 -4.27
N ILE A 306 20.26 5.09 -3.23
CA ILE A 306 19.10 5.96 -3.03
C ILE A 306 19.52 7.42 -2.85
N ASN A 307 20.63 7.70 -2.14
CA ASN A 307 21.15 9.05 -2.00
C ASN A 307 21.72 9.63 -3.30
N GLN A 308 22.34 8.81 -4.14
CA GLN A 308 22.85 9.25 -5.44
C GLN A 308 21.74 9.63 -6.42
N GLN A 309 20.58 8.97 -6.29
CA GLN A 309 19.36 9.28 -7.05
C GLN A 309 18.58 10.44 -6.44
N PHE A 310 18.44 10.47 -5.12
CA PHE A 310 17.64 11.45 -4.40
C PHE A 310 18.50 12.18 -3.38
N LYS A 311 19.11 13.29 -3.80
CA LYS A 311 19.94 14.12 -2.92
C LYS A 311 19.18 14.72 -1.74
N PHE A 312 17.85 14.77 -1.81
CA PHE A 312 17.01 15.10 -0.65
C PHE A 312 17.30 14.20 0.57
N LEU A 313 17.68 12.95 0.32
CA LEU A 313 17.99 11.93 1.32
C LEU A 313 19.47 11.93 1.74
N ASP A 314 20.26 12.89 1.27
CA ASP A 314 21.68 12.99 1.60
C ASP A 314 21.91 13.28 3.10
N LYS A 315 22.86 12.56 3.71
CA LYS A 315 23.31 12.76 5.11
C LYS A 315 23.95 14.13 5.32
N ILE A 316 24.54 14.71 4.27
CA ILE A 316 25.34 15.92 4.36
C ILE A 316 24.43 17.16 4.36
N ASN A 317 23.51 17.22 3.40
CA ASN A 317 22.64 18.38 3.22
C ASN A 317 21.49 18.38 4.22
N ARG A 318 21.24 19.57 4.78
CA ARG A 318 20.21 19.80 5.78
C ARG A 318 18.89 20.06 5.06
N SER A 319 18.09 19.01 4.90
CA SER A 319 16.72 19.15 4.38
C SER A 319 15.85 19.91 5.39
N ARG A 320 14.98 20.78 4.87
CA ARG A 320 13.99 21.52 5.68
C ARG A 320 12.61 21.04 5.28
N GLU A 321 11.94 20.34 6.18
CA GLU A 321 10.57 19.86 5.98
C GLU A 321 9.68 20.45 7.05
N PRO A 322 8.51 21.02 6.73
CA PRO A 322 7.65 21.62 7.73
C PRO A 322 7.09 20.57 8.70
N ASP A 323 6.77 19.36 8.23
CA ASP A 323 6.11 18.33 9.00
C ASP A 323 6.67 16.92 8.73
N ILE A 324 6.50 16.03 9.71
CA ILE A 324 7.08 14.67 9.68
C ILE A 324 6.37 13.78 8.67
N ASN A 325 5.06 13.96 8.49
CA ASN A 325 4.24 13.18 7.55
C ASN A 325 4.72 13.41 6.12
N ARG A 326 5.08 14.66 5.79
CA ARG A 326 5.65 15.03 4.50
C ARG A 326 7.05 14.44 4.29
N LEU A 327 7.88 14.39 5.33
CA LEU A 327 9.16 13.68 5.26
C LEU A 327 8.93 12.20 4.93
N ASN A 328 8.06 11.52 5.67
CA ASN A 328 7.75 10.11 5.46
C ASN A 328 7.21 9.84 4.05
N MET A 329 6.27 10.65 3.59
CA MET A 329 5.71 10.53 2.24
C MET A 329 6.77 10.75 1.16
N LYS A 330 7.70 11.70 1.33
CA LYS A 330 8.84 11.87 0.41
C LYS A 330 9.74 10.65 0.39
N VAL A 331 10.08 10.08 1.54
CA VAL A 331 10.91 8.88 1.63
C VAL A 331 10.22 7.69 0.93
N LYS A 332 8.92 7.50 1.16
CA LYS A 332 8.11 6.45 0.52
C LYS A 332 8.04 6.63 -1.01
N ILE A 333 7.87 7.87 -1.50
CA ILE A 333 7.93 8.19 -2.94
C ILE A 333 9.33 7.88 -3.51
N CYS A 334 10.41 8.25 -2.82
CA CYS A 334 11.76 7.89 -3.26
C CYS A 334 11.95 6.37 -3.33
N ALA A 335 11.43 5.62 -2.34
CA ALA A 335 11.53 4.17 -2.27
C ALA A 335 10.82 3.50 -3.46
N ILE A 336 9.58 3.89 -3.77
CA ILE A 336 8.83 3.28 -4.89
C ILE A 336 9.48 3.60 -6.24
N LEU A 337 9.93 4.83 -6.46
CA LEU A 337 10.60 5.22 -7.71
C LEU A 337 11.93 4.50 -7.90
N ARG A 338 12.70 4.32 -6.81
CA ARG A 338 13.92 3.52 -6.82
C ARG A 338 13.62 2.06 -7.14
N ASN A 339 12.60 1.47 -6.53
CA ASN A 339 12.23 0.09 -6.80
C ASN A 339 11.85 -0.10 -8.28
N ILE A 340 11.11 0.84 -8.89
CA ILE A 340 10.79 0.79 -10.34
C ILE A 340 12.08 0.78 -11.17
N PHE A 341 13.00 1.69 -10.88
CA PHE A 341 14.28 1.76 -11.60
C PHE A 341 15.07 0.46 -11.50
N ILE A 342 15.15 -0.12 -10.31
CA ILE A 342 15.89 -1.36 -10.07
C ILE A 342 15.21 -2.54 -10.72
N PHE A 343 13.90 -2.67 -10.56
CA PHE A 343 13.14 -3.78 -11.11
C PHE A 343 13.17 -3.76 -12.65
N GLN A 344 13.04 -2.58 -13.27
CA GLN A 344 13.24 -2.40 -14.70
C GLN A 344 14.61 -2.92 -15.16
N LYS A 345 15.68 -2.57 -14.44
CA LYS A 345 17.05 -2.98 -14.78
C LYS A 345 17.31 -4.45 -14.54
N LEU A 346 16.86 -4.98 -13.40
CA LEU A 346 17.09 -6.38 -12.99
C LEU A 346 16.41 -7.34 -13.96
N TYR A 347 15.22 -6.98 -14.45
CA TYR A 347 14.41 -7.87 -15.29
C TYR A 347 14.30 -7.39 -16.75
N ASN A 348 15.15 -6.44 -17.14
CA ASN A 348 15.23 -5.87 -18.49
C ASN A 348 13.85 -5.55 -19.08
N ILE A 349 13.03 -4.82 -18.33
CA ILE A 349 11.67 -4.49 -18.74
C ILE A 349 11.71 -3.49 -19.88
N GLU A 350 11.09 -3.86 -20.99
CA GLU A 350 10.93 -3.00 -22.16
C GLU A 350 10.02 -1.81 -21.82
N VAL A 351 10.46 -0.60 -22.19
CA VAL A 351 9.71 0.63 -21.94
C VAL A 351 9.14 1.11 -23.26
N PRO A 352 7.80 1.11 -23.40
CA PRO A 352 7.15 1.64 -24.58
C PRO A 352 7.53 3.12 -24.84
N PRO A 353 7.74 3.53 -26.10
CA PRO A 353 8.15 4.89 -26.44
C PRO A 353 7.20 5.98 -25.91
N GLU A 354 5.89 5.69 -25.83
CA GLU A 354 4.85 6.58 -25.33
C GLU A 354 5.06 6.99 -23.86
N ASN A 355 5.70 6.14 -23.06
CA ASN A 355 6.04 6.48 -21.67
C ASN A 355 7.12 7.56 -21.62
N GLY A 356 7.86 7.75 -22.72
CA GLY A 356 8.82 8.83 -22.92
C GLY A 356 8.21 10.14 -23.43
N ALA A 357 6.89 10.24 -23.62
CA ALA A 357 6.27 11.46 -24.17
C ALA A 357 6.55 12.72 -23.35
N TRP A 358 6.76 12.59 -22.04
CA TRP A 358 7.20 13.69 -21.16
C TRP A 358 8.61 14.20 -21.47
N LEU A 359 9.36 13.62 -22.41
CA LEU A 359 10.61 14.20 -22.89
C LEU A 359 10.36 15.32 -23.92
N ASP A 360 9.20 15.32 -24.57
CA ASP A 360 8.80 16.36 -25.52
C ASP A 360 8.34 17.62 -24.77
N GLU A 361 8.91 18.77 -25.13
CA GLU A 361 8.60 20.09 -24.56
C GLU A 361 7.15 20.53 -24.84
N ASN A 362 6.56 20.00 -25.92
CA ASN A 362 5.18 20.26 -26.31
C ASN A 362 4.18 19.36 -25.60
N PHE A 363 4.64 18.26 -25.00
CA PHE A 363 3.77 17.33 -24.30
C PHE A 363 3.06 18.00 -23.11
N ASN A 364 1.78 17.69 -22.96
CA ASN A 364 0.97 17.96 -21.78
C ASN A 364 -0.08 16.85 -21.66
N PHE A 365 -0.67 16.68 -20.47
CA PHE A 365 -1.82 15.80 -20.31
C PHE A 365 -2.96 16.25 -21.24
N TYR A 366 -3.69 15.29 -21.81
CA TYR A 366 -4.81 15.57 -22.71
C TYR A 366 -5.88 16.37 -21.98
N GLU A 367 -6.18 17.59 -22.42
CA GLU A 367 -7.23 18.40 -21.81
C GLU A 367 -8.61 17.90 -22.24
N GLU A 368 -9.42 17.42 -21.29
CA GLU A 368 -10.87 17.27 -21.54
C GLU A 368 -11.49 18.66 -21.47
N LYS A 369 -11.99 19.18 -22.59
CA LYS A 369 -12.79 20.40 -22.59
C LYS A 369 -14.02 20.11 -21.73
N ALA A 370 -14.10 20.72 -20.55
CA ALA A 370 -15.33 20.76 -19.78
C ALA A 370 -16.42 21.36 -20.68
N VAL A 371 -17.36 20.55 -21.12
CA VAL A 371 -18.55 21.03 -21.84
C VAL A 371 -19.36 21.79 -20.81
N LEU A 372 -19.31 23.13 -20.87
CA LEU A 372 -20.26 23.98 -20.17
C LEU A 372 -21.63 23.67 -20.75
N ILE A 373 -22.42 22.82 -20.08
CA ILE A 373 -23.86 22.77 -20.29
C ILE A 373 -24.38 24.06 -19.67
N PRO A 374 -24.90 25.02 -20.45
CA PRO A 374 -25.52 26.20 -19.89
C PRO A 374 -26.69 25.73 -19.02
N PRO A 375 -26.86 26.22 -17.78
CA PRO A 375 -28.07 25.95 -17.04
C PRO A 375 -29.23 26.55 -17.83
N GLU A 376 -30.09 25.70 -18.40
CA GLU A 376 -31.39 26.14 -18.88
C GLU A 376 -32.20 26.57 -17.66
N ASN A 377 -32.27 27.88 -17.46
CA ASN A 377 -33.17 28.58 -16.53
C ASN A 377 -32.93 28.35 -15.03
N SER A 378 -32.06 29.15 -14.41
CA SER A 378 -32.34 29.68 -13.07
C SER A 378 -31.40 30.84 -12.70
N ASP A 379 -31.98 32.00 -12.45
CA ASP A 379 -31.35 33.10 -11.73
C ASP A 379 -30.95 32.63 -10.31
N GLY A 380 -29.67 32.78 -9.95
CA GLY A 380 -29.22 32.79 -8.56
C GLY A 380 -28.29 31.64 -8.15
N ALA A 381 -27.03 32.01 -7.88
CA ALA A 381 -26.03 31.31 -7.08
C ALA A 381 -25.74 29.84 -7.45
N GLY A 382 -24.84 29.64 -8.41
CA GLY A 382 -24.19 28.35 -8.63
C GLY A 382 -23.34 27.96 -7.42
N TYR A 383 -23.82 26.98 -6.65
CA TYR A 383 -22.99 26.26 -5.69
C TYR A 383 -22.13 25.24 -6.44
N PHE A 384 -20.81 25.29 -6.22
CA PHE A 384 -19.95 24.16 -6.52
C PHE A 384 -20.22 23.07 -5.47
N GLU A 385 -20.90 22.00 -5.85
CA GLU A 385 -20.89 20.77 -5.06
C GLU A 385 -19.44 20.26 -5.02
N PHE A 386 -18.84 20.32 -3.84
CA PHE A 386 -17.56 19.66 -3.57
C PHE A 386 -17.82 18.15 -3.60
N ASP A 387 -17.20 17.48 -4.56
CA ASP A 387 -17.44 16.08 -4.82
C ASP A 387 -16.87 15.19 -3.69
N GLN A 388 -17.74 14.73 -2.79
CA GLN A 388 -17.42 13.70 -1.80
C GLN A 388 -17.20 12.32 -2.45
N ASN A 389 -17.39 12.16 -3.76
CA ASN A 389 -17.10 10.92 -4.50
C ASN A 389 -15.59 10.70 -4.75
N LEU A 390 -14.71 11.66 -4.45
CA LEU A 390 -13.24 11.51 -4.61
C LEU A 390 -12.65 10.35 -3.80
N ASN A 391 -13.18 10.11 -2.59
CA ASN A 391 -12.78 8.97 -1.77
C ASN A 391 -13.32 7.65 -2.35
N LEU A 392 -14.45 7.66 -3.04
CA LEU A 392 -15.13 6.45 -3.51
C LEU A 392 -14.45 5.88 -4.76
N THR A 393 -14.05 6.71 -5.73
CA THR A 393 -13.31 6.25 -6.93
C THR A 393 -11.90 5.78 -6.56
N PHE A 394 -11.23 6.44 -5.62
CA PHE A 394 -9.96 5.97 -5.07
C PHE A 394 -10.13 4.61 -4.38
N LEU A 395 -11.11 4.48 -3.49
CA LEU A 395 -11.37 3.23 -2.77
C LEU A 395 -11.77 2.11 -3.73
N ALA A 396 -12.49 2.42 -4.82
CA ALA A 396 -12.86 1.46 -5.84
C ALA A 396 -11.63 0.93 -6.60
N ASN A 397 -10.75 1.81 -7.09
CA ASN A 397 -9.56 1.40 -7.84
C ASN A 397 -8.53 0.69 -6.93
N TYR A 398 -8.32 1.18 -5.71
CA TYR A 398 -7.47 0.53 -4.71
C TYR A 398 -8.00 -0.88 -4.35
N LYS A 399 -9.31 -1.02 -4.14
CA LYS A 399 -9.92 -2.34 -3.85
C LYS A 399 -9.91 -3.26 -5.05
N ILE A 400 -10.07 -2.74 -6.27
CA ILE A 400 -9.97 -3.56 -7.49
C ILE A 400 -8.54 -4.09 -7.63
N GLU A 401 -7.50 -3.25 -7.47
CA GLU A 401 -6.10 -3.69 -7.54
C GLU A 401 -5.74 -4.67 -6.39
N GLU A 402 -6.26 -4.44 -5.18
CA GLU A 402 -6.08 -5.34 -4.04
C GLU A 402 -6.79 -6.69 -4.26
N GLU A 403 -8.01 -6.67 -4.84
CA GLU A 403 -8.80 -7.87 -5.15
C GLU A 403 -8.20 -8.64 -6.34
N THR A 404 -7.75 -7.98 -7.41
CA THR A 404 -7.05 -8.64 -8.53
C THR A 404 -5.72 -9.21 -8.09
N GLY A 405 -4.98 -8.52 -7.22
CA GLY A 405 -3.77 -9.05 -6.58
C GLY A 405 -4.07 -10.29 -5.72
N LYS A 406 -5.14 -10.28 -4.92
CA LYS A 406 -5.59 -11.44 -4.12
C LYS A 406 -6.10 -12.61 -4.98
N VAL A 407 -6.72 -12.34 -6.13
CA VAL A 407 -7.21 -13.36 -7.08
C VAL A 407 -6.04 -14.00 -7.82
N CYS A 408 -5.03 -13.22 -8.25
CA CYS A 408 -3.78 -13.75 -8.80
C CYS A 408 -3.05 -14.68 -7.80
N LEU A 409 -3.08 -14.37 -6.51
CA LEU A 409 -2.29 -15.06 -5.48
C LEU A 409 -2.90 -16.36 -4.94
N LYS A 410 -4.09 -16.77 -5.39
CA LYS A 410 -4.67 -18.06 -5.00
C LYS A 410 -4.30 -19.18 -5.97
N GLU A 411 -3.78 -20.25 -5.37
CA GLU A 411 -3.56 -21.60 -5.92
C GLU A 411 -2.31 -21.83 -6.78
N THR A 412 -1.19 -22.14 -6.11
CA THR A 412 -0.66 -23.52 -6.00
C THR A 412 0.45 -23.49 -4.96
N THR A 413 0.30 -24.16 -3.81
CA THR A 413 1.34 -24.13 -2.78
C THR A 413 2.57 -24.91 -3.25
N LEU A 414 3.78 -24.35 -3.12
CA LEU A 414 5.07 -25.02 -3.40
C LEU A 414 5.15 -26.44 -2.78
N GLU A 415 4.47 -26.65 -1.65
CA GLU A 415 4.34 -27.94 -0.98
C GLU A 415 3.59 -28.99 -1.82
N GLN A 416 2.56 -28.60 -2.58
CA GLN A 416 1.85 -29.50 -3.50
C GLN A 416 2.71 -29.91 -4.70
N ILE A 417 3.59 -29.01 -5.17
CA ILE A 417 4.53 -29.27 -6.28
C ILE A 417 5.76 -30.10 -5.82
N LEU A 418 6.04 -30.11 -4.52
CA LEU A 418 7.15 -30.86 -3.91
C LEU A 418 6.72 -32.20 -3.31
N ASN A 419 5.45 -32.36 -2.90
CA ASN A 419 4.95 -33.54 -2.18
C ASN A 419 4.32 -34.65 -3.06
N ASN A 420 4.41 -34.59 -4.39
CA ASN A 420 3.89 -35.66 -5.28
C ASN A 420 4.68 -36.99 -5.23
N ASN A 421 5.36 -37.30 -4.12
CA ASN A 421 5.95 -38.61 -3.85
C ASN A 421 5.96 -38.86 -2.33
N LYS A 422 4.86 -39.40 -1.81
CA LYS A 422 4.82 -40.39 -0.70
C LYS A 422 3.36 -40.74 -0.41
N ASP A 423 3.00 -41.99 -0.68
CA ASP A 423 1.81 -42.64 -0.13
C ASP A 423 1.79 -42.48 1.38
N ILE A 424 0.65 -42.04 1.95
CA ILE A 424 0.12 -42.42 3.27
C ILE A 424 -1.37 -42.04 3.33
N ASP A 425 -2.18 -43.11 3.39
CA ASP A 425 -3.48 -43.33 4.03
C ASP A 425 -4.33 -42.11 4.49
N THR A 426 -5.50 -41.95 3.86
CA THR A 426 -6.54 -40.97 4.22
C THR A 426 -7.89 -41.68 4.43
N SER A 427 -8.10 -42.25 5.62
CA SER A 427 -9.36 -42.91 5.98
C SER A 427 -10.27 -42.10 6.93
N GLN A 428 -10.09 -40.78 7.07
CA GLN A 428 -10.98 -39.95 7.92
C GLN A 428 -11.45 -38.61 7.32
N LYS A 429 -11.27 -38.38 6.01
CA LYS A 429 -11.62 -37.09 5.38
C LYS A 429 -12.82 -37.12 4.42
N GLU A 430 -13.37 -38.28 4.10
CA GLU A 430 -14.32 -38.40 2.97
C GLU A 430 -15.79 -38.06 3.29
N GLU A 431 -16.21 -37.96 4.56
CA GLU A 431 -17.63 -37.68 4.86
C GLU A 431 -18.02 -36.19 4.77
N ARG A 432 -17.06 -35.25 4.71
CA ARG A 432 -17.36 -33.81 4.78
C ARG A 432 -17.80 -33.16 3.47
N HIS A 433 -17.75 -33.86 2.33
CA HIS A 433 -17.92 -33.23 1.01
C HIS A 433 -19.14 -33.69 0.19
N ASN A 434 -20.11 -34.39 0.80
CA ASN A 434 -21.26 -34.98 0.07
C ASN A 434 -22.60 -34.22 0.23
N ILE A 435 -22.57 -32.90 0.41
CA ILE A 435 -23.79 -32.07 0.47
C ILE A 435 -24.24 -31.70 -0.95
N ASN A 436 -25.46 -32.09 -1.33
CA ASN A 436 -26.06 -31.67 -2.60
C ASN A 436 -26.68 -30.27 -2.46
N LYS A 437 -27.57 -30.11 -1.47
CA LYS A 437 -28.25 -28.83 -1.23
C LYS A 437 -28.82 -28.75 0.19
N ILE A 438 -28.80 -27.54 0.77
CA ILE A 438 -29.53 -27.21 1.99
C ILE A 438 -30.97 -26.80 1.60
N LEU A 439 -31.95 -27.47 2.20
CA LEU A 439 -33.37 -27.30 1.88
C LEU A 439 -34.02 -26.21 2.74
N THR A 440 -33.79 -26.25 4.05
CA THR A 440 -34.29 -25.26 5.00
C THR A 440 -33.38 -25.16 6.24
N HIS A 441 -33.63 -24.19 7.11
CA HIS A 441 -32.98 -24.08 8.42
C HIS A 441 -33.98 -23.74 9.52
N LYS A 442 -33.64 -24.03 10.78
CA LYS A 442 -34.41 -23.63 11.97
C LYS A 442 -33.47 -23.24 13.10
N THR A 443 -33.94 -22.38 13.99
CA THR A 443 -33.26 -22.06 15.25
C THR A 443 -33.94 -22.84 16.36
N THR A 444 -33.18 -23.61 17.14
CA THR A 444 -33.71 -24.34 18.30
C THR A 444 -33.94 -23.39 19.47
N VAL A 445 -34.70 -23.82 20.49
CA VAL A 445 -35.03 -23.00 21.67
C VAL A 445 -33.77 -22.58 22.46
N GLY A 446 -32.64 -23.26 22.27
CA GLY A 446 -31.33 -22.92 22.84
C GLY A 446 -30.46 -21.99 21.99
N GLY A 447 -31.00 -21.44 20.88
CA GLY A 447 -30.26 -20.53 20.00
C GLY A 447 -29.32 -21.20 18.99
N THR A 448 -29.26 -22.52 18.95
CA THR A 448 -28.44 -23.29 18.01
C THR A 448 -29.15 -23.42 16.66
N ILE A 449 -28.44 -23.21 15.56
CA ILE A 449 -29.02 -23.30 14.20
C ILE A 449 -28.79 -24.71 13.65
N GLN A 450 -29.87 -25.28 13.11
CA GLN A 450 -29.84 -26.56 12.40
C GLN A 450 -30.27 -26.37 10.95
N TYR A 451 -29.61 -27.07 10.04
CA TYR A 451 -29.93 -27.10 8.61
C TYR A 451 -30.47 -28.45 8.20
N TYR A 452 -31.53 -28.46 7.39
CA TYR A 452 -32.08 -29.69 6.81
C TYR A 452 -31.42 -29.94 5.45
N ILE A 453 -30.62 -31.00 5.35
CA ILE A 453 -29.70 -31.24 4.24
C ILE A 453 -30.21 -32.36 3.34
N SER A 454 -30.07 -32.17 2.03
CA SER A 454 -30.13 -33.22 1.02
C SER A 454 -28.73 -33.62 0.60
N TRP A 455 -28.44 -34.92 0.69
CA TRP A 455 -27.13 -35.50 0.41
C TRP A 455 -27.01 -35.90 -1.06
N LYS A 456 -25.80 -35.77 -1.62
CA LYS A 456 -25.53 -36.12 -3.01
C LYS A 456 -25.55 -37.64 -3.17
N GLY A 457 -26.40 -38.16 -4.07
CA GLY A 457 -26.53 -39.60 -4.33
C GLY A 457 -27.52 -40.36 -3.46
N PHE A 458 -28.25 -39.69 -2.55
CA PHE A 458 -29.24 -40.32 -1.67
C PHE A 458 -30.65 -39.75 -1.88
N GLY A 459 -31.67 -40.58 -1.71
CA GLY A 459 -33.08 -40.20 -1.82
C GLY A 459 -33.57 -39.30 -0.66
N THR A 460 -34.77 -38.76 -0.78
CA THR A 460 -35.35 -37.80 0.20
C THR A 460 -35.51 -38.38 1.61
N SER A 461 -35.57 -39.70 1.75
CA SER A 461 -35.60 -40.41 3.03
C SER A 461 -34.31 -40.24 3.86
N ALA A 462 -33.19 -39.89 3.21
CA ALA A 462 -31.91 -39.64 3.88
C ALA A 462 -31.75 -38.18 4.35
N ASN A 463 -32.70 -37.30 4.04
CA ASN A 463 -32.63 -35.90 4.44
C ASN A 463 -32.78 -35.79 5.96
N ARG A 464 -31.82 -35.13 6.62
CA ARG A 464 -31.79 -34.99 8.08
C ARG A 464 -31.39 -33.59 8.50
N TRP A 465 -31.74 -33.24 9.74
CA TRP A 465 -31.27 -32.03 10.40
C TRP A 465 -29.84 -32.25 10.89
N VAL A 466 -28.97 -31.29 10.62
CA VAL A 466 -27.57 -31.30 11.03
C VAL A 466 -27.25 -29.95 11.67
N ASP A 467 -26.49 -29.98 12.77
CA ASP A 467 -26.06 -28.78 13.48
C ASP A 467 -25.06 -27.98 12.64
N GLU A 468 -25.11 -26.66 12.77
CA GLU A 468 -24.26 -25.77 11.99
C GLU A 468 -22.75 -25.96 12.21
N SER A 469 -22.34 -26.42 13.39
CA SER A 469 -20.93 -26.74 13.69
C SER A 469 -20.39 -27.87 12.83
N ASP A 470 -21.27 -28.73 12.31
CA ASP A 470 -20.91 -29.99 11.68
C ASP A 470 -21.04 -29.91 10.14
N ILE A 471 -21.27 -28.70 9.61
CA ILE A 471 -21.45 -28.43 8.18
C ILE A 471 -20.36 -27.49 7.69
N ASP A 472 -19.80 -27.77 6.53
CA ASP A 472 -18.87 -26.87 5.86
C ASP A 472 -19.52 -25.49 5.59
N LYS A 473 -18.78 -24.42 5.86
CA LYS A 473 -19.31 -23.04 5.83
C LYS A 473 -19.71 -22.56 4.44
N ASP A 474 -19.15 -23.13 3.38
CA ASP A 474 -19.38 -22.68 2.01
C ASP A 474 -20.81 -23.01 1.49
N PRO A 475 -21.30 -24.27 1.60
CA PRO A 475 -22.71 -24.60 1.33
C PRO A 475 -23.72 -23.74 2.10
N VAL A 476 -23.45 -23.45 3.37
CA VAL A 476 -24.29 -22.62 4.24
C VAL A 476 -24.35 -21.19 3.71
N CYS A 477 -23.19 -20.58 3.43
CA CYS A 477 -23.10 -19.24 2.86
C CYS A 477 -23.85 -19.13 1.53
N LYS A 478 -23.72 -20.13 0.66
CA LYS A 478 -24.40 -20.15 -0.65
C LYS A 478 -25.92 -20.24 -0.50
N TYR A 479 -26.41 -21.10 0.40
CA TYR A 479 -27.83 -21.24 0.68
C TYR A 479 -28.44 -19.95 1.28
N LEU A 480 -27.78 -19.36 2.27
CA LEU A 480 -28.27 -18.13 2.92
C LEU A 480 -28.26 -16.92 1.97
N LYS A 481 -27.22 -16.77 1.14
CA LYS A 481 -27.19 -15.75 0.07
C LYS A 481 -28.37 -15.93 -0.89
N HIS A 482 -28.60 -17.16 -1.37
CA HIS A 482 -29.71 -17.42 -2.29
C HIS A 482 -31.09 -17.15 -1.65
N ARG A 483 -31.28 -17.48 -0.37
CA ARG A 483 -32.51 -17.20 0.37
C ARG A 483 -32.74 -15.69 0.54
N TYR A 484 -31.69 -14.94 0.87
CA TYR A 484 -31.74 -13.47 0.95
C TYR A 484 -32.16 -12.83 -0.39
N TYR A 485 -31.56 -13.26 -1.51
CA TYR A 485 -31.93 -12.77 -2.83
C TYR A 485 -33.37 -13.12 -3.24
N LYS A 486 -33.90 -14.27 -2.80
CA LYS A 486 -35.30 -14.64 -3.05
C LYS A 486 -36.29 -13.81 -2.24
N LEU A 487 -35.96 -13.46 -0.99
CA LEU A 487 -36.80 -12.63 -0.13
C LEU A 487 -36.87 -11.17 -0.62
N ASN A 488 -35.79 -10.64 -1.22
CA ASN A 488 -35.73 -9.27 -1.74
C ASN A 488 -36.37 -9.06 -3.14
N LYS A 489 -37.03 -10.06 -3.73
CA LYS A 489 -37.69 -9.96 -5.05
C LYS A 489 -39.22 -9.88 -5.00
N GLN A 490 -39.86 -9.93 -3.83
CA GLN A 490 -41.28 -9.64 -3.69
C GLN A 490 -41.45 -8.39 -2.82
N PRO A 491 -42.25 -7.40 -3.23
CA PRO A 491 -42.63 -6.32 -2.32
C PRO A 491 -43.85 -6.79 -1.51
N PRO A 492 -43.84 -6.66 -0.17
CA PRO A 492 -45.11 -6.58 0.53
C PRO A 492 -45.19 -5.35 1.44
N GLU A 493 -46.38 -4.77 1.39
CA GLU A 493 -46.84 -3.61 2.12
C GLU A 493 -47.03 -3.92 3.62
N ASN A 494 -46.71 -2.91 4.46
CA ASN A 494 -47.08 -2.72 5.87
C ASN A 494 -46.37 -3.50 7.01
N SER A 495 -45.98 -2.69 8.02
CA SER A 495 -45.85 -2.87 9.49
C SER A 495 -45.19 -4.11 10.11
N ALA A 496 -45.11 -5.27 9.47
CA ALA A 496 -44.24 -6.38 9.90
C ALA A 496 -42.74 -6.09 9.61
N TYR A 497 -42.50 -5.08 8.77
CA TYR A 497 -41.22 -4.54 8.29
C TYR A 497 -40.15 -4.44 9.39
N TYR A 498 -40.49 -3.95 10.59
CA TYR A 498 -39.47 -3.72 11.63
C TYR A 498 -38.94 -5.01 12.27
N LYS A 499 -39.75 -6.07 12.41
CA LYS A 499 -39.29 -7.36 12.98
C LYS A 499 -38.54 -8.19 11.95
N GLU A 500 -38.93 -8.11 10.68
CA GLU A 500 -38.26 -8.83 9.60
C GLU A 500 -36.90 -8.22 9.25
N ILE A 501 -36.78 -6.89 9.33
CA ILE A 501 -35.52 -6.17 9.12
C ILE A 501 -34.49 -6.46 10.20
N VAL A 502 -34.90 -6.50 11.48
CA VAL A 502 -33.98 -6.83 12.58
C VAL A 502 -33.45 -8.27 12.40
N GLY A 503 -34.31 -9.22 12.02
CA GLY A 503 -33.89 -10.57 11.67
C GLY A 503 -32.95 -10.65 10.45
N GLN A 504 -33.14 -9.77 9.46
CA GLN A 504 -32.28 -9.69 8.27
C GLN A 504 -30.90 -9.09 8.57
N VAL A 505 -30.82 -8.11 9.49
CA VAL A 505 -29.55 -7.51 9.95
C VAL A 505 -28.74 -8.53 10.75
N ASP A 506 -29.38 -9.31 11.63
CA ASP A 506 -28.70 -10.35 12.39
C ASP A 506 -28.25 -11.50 11.49
N LEU A 507 -29.05 -11.87 10.48
CA LEU A 507 -28.64 -12.83 9.46
C LEU A 507 -27.44 -12.33 8.63
N LEU A 508 -27.40 -11.05 8.28
CA LEU A 508 -26.28 -10.44 7.53
C LEU A 508 -25.01 -10.34 8.37
N LYS A 509 -25.11 -9.96 9.65
CA LYS A 509 -24.00 -9.98 10.60
C LYS A 509 -23.47 -11.40 10.79
N TYR A 510 -24.36 -12.38 10.83
CA TYR A 510 -24.01 -13.79 10.97
C TYR A 510 -23.34 -14.35 9.70
N ILE A 511 -23.85 -14.05 8.51
CA ILE A 511 -23.20 -14.41 7.23
C ILE A 511 -21.82 -13.74 7.13
N ALA A 512 -21.69 -12.48 7.54
CA ALA A 512 -20.43 -11.74 7.51
C ALA A 512 -19.40 -12.31 8.50
N SER A 513 -19.82 -12.74 9.69
CA SER A 513 -18.94 -13.39 10.67
C SER A 513 -18.47 -14.77 10.20
N LEU A 514 -19.32 -15.51 9.49
CA LEU A 514 -18.96 -16.79 8.86
C LEU A 514 -17.97 -16.61 7.70
N CYS A 515 -18.07 -15.51 6.95
CA CYS A 515 -17.25 -15.22 5.76
C CYS A 515 -15.92 -14.50 6.04
N LYS A 516 -15.63 -14.07 7.29
CA LYS A 516 -14.51 -13.17 7.65
C LYS A 516 -14.42 -11.92 6.75
N ASP A 517 -15.56 -11.38 6.33
CA ASP A 517 -15.65 -10.29 5.36
C ASP A 517 -16.12 -8.99 6.06
N GLU A 518 -15.17 -8.26 6.64
CA GLU A 518 -15.39 -6.97 7.35
C GLU A 518 -15.97 -5.88 6.42
N LYS A 519 -15.75 -5.98 5.11
CA LYS A 519 -16.21 -5.01 4.09
C LYS A 519 -17.74 -4.87 4.13
N ARG A 520 -18.46 -5.98 4.28
CA ARG A 520 -19.93 -5.99 4.21
C ARG A 520 -20.61 -5.65 5.53
N LEU A 521 -19.93 -5.88 6.64
CA LEU A 521 -20.37 -5.50 7.99
C LEU A 521 -20.38 -3.97 8.13
N MET A 522 -19.39 -3.29 7.53
CA MET A 522 -19.32 -1.83 7.46
C MET A 522 -20.31 -1.21 6.46
N GLU A 523 -20.56 -1.85 5.32
CA GLU A 523 -21.59 -1.41 4.35
C GLU A 523 -23.01 -1.48 4.94
N VAL A 524 -23.33 -2.54 5.71
CA VAL A 524 -24.62 -2.66 6.41
C VAL A 524 -24.74 -1.59 7.51
N CYS A 525 -23.69 -1.33 8.28
CA CYS A 525 -23.68 -0.25 9.28
C CYS A 525 -23.80 1.16 8.66
N ALA A 526 -23.21 1.37 7.47
CA ALA A 526 -23.23 2.66 6.77
C ALA A 526 -24.60 3.00 6.17
N VAL A 527 -25.37 2.01 5.73
CA VAL A 527 -26.75 2.24 5.25
C VAL A 527 -27.67 2.70 6.40
N TYR A 528 -27.46 2.21 7.62
CA TYR A 528 -28.26 2.61 8.79
C TYR A 528 -27.86 3.95 9.42
N SER A 529 -26.59 4.35 9.33
CA SER A 529 -26.15 5.67 9.83
C SER A 529 -26.64 6.82 8.96
N GLY A 530 -26.96 6.57 7.68
CA GLY A 530 -27.54 7.54 6.76
C GLY A 530 -29.04 7.84 7.01
N GLU A 531 -29.82 6.87 7.49
CA GLU A 531 -31.25 7.11 7.76
C GLU A 531 -31.53 7.73 9.15
N LEU A 532 -30.60 7.62 10.10
CA LEU A 532 -30.72 8.23 11.43
C LEU A 532 -30.43 9.75 11.46
N PHE A 533 -29.91 10.32 10.37
CA PHE A 533 -29.58 11.75 10.26
C PHE A 533 -30.34 12.45 9.12
N LYS A 534 -31.67 12.40 9.15
CA LYS A 534 -32.48 13.46 8.53
C LYS A 534 -32.83 14.49 9.61
N PRO A 535 -32.28 15.72 9.60
CA PRO A 535 -32.67 16.73 10.56
C PRO A 535 -34.14 17.11 10.31
N GLY A 536 -34.97 16.96 11.34
CA GLY A 536 -36.37 17.35 11.31
C GLY A 536 -36.54 18.81 10.89
N LYS A 537 -37.48 19.07 9.98
CA LYS A 537 -37.92 20.40 9.55
C LYS A 537 -38.07 21.34 10.77
N LYS A 538 -37.18 22.33 10.91
CA LYS A 538 -37.38 23.42 11.87
C LYS A 538 -38.53 24.30 11.40
N ARG A 539 -39.58 24.37 12.21
CA ARG A 539 -40.68 25.34 12.09
C ARG A 539 -40.12 26.77 12.10
N THR A 540 -40.49 27.56 11.10
CA THR A 540 -40.30 29.01 11.05
C THR A 540 -41.08 29.69 12.19
N ARG A 541 -40.40 30.51 13.00
CA ARG A 541 -41.04 31.42 13.95
C ARG A 541 -41.16 32.80 13.31
N SER A 542 -42.39 33.27 13.16
CA SER A 542 -42.76 34.61 12.72
C SER A 542 -42.27 35.66 13.74
N THR A 543 -41.63 36.71 13.24
CA THR A 543 -41.35 37.94 13.99
C THR A 543 -42.66 38.69 14.23
N HIS A 544 -43.01 38.92 15.49
CA HIS A 544 -43.99 39.94 15.89
C HIS A 544 -43.25 41.16 16.41
N SER A 545 -43.56 42.29 15.78
CA SER A 545 -43.25 43.65 16.20
C SER A 545 -44.01 44.02 17.47
N THR A 546 -43.34 44.61 18.45
CA THR A 546 -43.99 45.49 19.43
C THR A 546 -43.16 46.73 19.66
N SER A 547 -43.74 47.85 19.25
CA SER A 547 -43.41 49.22 19.61
C SER A 547 -43.82 49.53 21.06
N SER A 548 -43.01 50.34 21.76
CA SER A 548 -43.35 51.33 22.81
C SER A 548 -42.14 51.43 23.75
N LYS A 549 -41.75 52.54 24.37
CA LYS A 549 -42.18 53.94 24.39
C LYS A 549 -41.05 54.68 25.13
N SER A 550 -40.95 55.99 24.87
CA SER A 550 -40.22 57.00 25.63
C SER A 550 -40.21 56.83 27.15
N MET A 551 -39.05 57.03 27.78
CA MET A 551 -38.80 58.14 28.73
C MET A 551 -37.31 58.36 28.88
#